data_AF-A0A917H5R9-F1
#
_entry.id   AF-A0A917H5R9-F1
#
_cell.length_a   1.000
_cell.length_b   1.000
_cell.length_c   1.000
_cell.angle_alpha   90.00
_cell.angle_beta   90.00
_cell.angle_gamma   90.00
#
_symmetry.space_group_name_H-M   'P 1'
#
loop_
_entity.id
_entity.type
_entity.pdbx_description
1 polymer ?
#
loop_
_entity_poly.entity_id
_entity_poly.type
_entity_poly.pdbx_seq_one_letter_code
_entity_poly.pdbx_strand_id
1 'polypeptide(L)'
;MDDAEVGSEQARGLRLALAVGGIGVGALWLHSFRLGGEVGEVEVDAYLHQALGLPRFERDLLAHAANELIDHRPGRHAPYSSEVVAGDRGDSAGDHGGMAPGTDGDGTDGAAGSGGMEQQ
;
A
#
# COMPACT_ATOMS: atom_id res chain seq x y z
N MET A 1 -13.10 -9.26 3.93
CA MET A 1 -13.79 -8.03 3.48
C MET A 1 -14.79 -8.35 2.39
N ASP A 2 -16.04 -7.89 2.51
CA ASP A 2 -17.02 -7.90 1.40
C ASP A 2 -16.82 -6.68 0.47
N ASP A 3 -17.48 -6.63 -0.70
CA ASP A 3 -17.25 -5.54 -1.67
C ASP A 3 -17.67 -4.16 -1.16
N ALA A 4 -18.68 -4.09 -0.29
CA ALA A 4 -19.17 -2.83 0.26
C ALA A 4 -18.17 -2.24 1.26
N GLU A 5 -17.56 -3.10 2.07
CA GLU A 5 -16.49 -2.76 2.99
C GLU A 5 -15.20 -2.35 2.23
N VAL A 6 -14.86 -3.07 1.16
CA VAL A 6 -13.74 -2.69 0.26
C VAL A 6 -14.01 -1.32 -0.38
N GLY A 7 -15.20 -1.09 -0.91
CA GLY A 7 -15.57 0.19 -1.51
C GLY A 7 -15.53 1.34 -0.50
N SER A 8 -15.92 1.07 0.74
CA SER A 8 -15.85 2.02 1.85
C SER A 8 -14.41 2.42 2.20
N GLU A 9 -13.51 1.45 2.32
CA GLU A 9 -12.11 1.71 2.63
C GLU A 9 -11.38 2.37 1.44
N GLN A 10 -11.70 1.95 0.22
CA GLN A 10 -11.21 2.58 -0.99
C GLN A 10 -11.64 4.05 -1.08
N ALA A 11 -12.90 4.37 -0.78
CA ALA A 11 -13.42 5.73 -0.76
C ALA A 11 -12.65 6.62 0.23
N ARG A 12 -12.35 6.10 1.42
CA ARG A 12 -11.55 6.80 2.44
C ARG A 12 -10.13 7.05 1.95
N GLY A 13 -9.47 6.04 1.41
CA GLY A 13 -8.12 6.16 0.86
C GLY A 13 -8.05 7.17 -0.29
N LEU A 14 -9.04 7.15 -1.19
CA LEU A 14 -9.17 8.10 -2.29
C LEU A 14 -9.38 9.52 -1.75
N ARG A 15 -10.30 9.73 -0.80
CA ARG A 15 -10.55 11.05 -0.20
C ARG A 15 -9.29 11.65 0.44
N LEU A 16 -8.50 10.82 1.13
CA LEU A 16 -7.21 11.25 1.71
C LEU A 16 -6.21 11.65 0.62
N ALA A 17 -6.11 10.87 -0.46
CA ALA A 17 -5.24 11.18 -1.60
C ALA A 17 -5.62 12.53 -2.24
N LEU A 18 -6.91 12.80 -2.43
CA LEU A 18 -7.41 14.08 -2.95
C LEU A 18 -7.09 15.24 -2.02
N ALA A 19 -7.27 15.06 -0.71
CA ALA A 19 -6.99 16.10 0.28
C ALA A 19 -5.50 16.47 0.32
N VAL A 20 -4.61 15.46 0.29
CA VAL A 20 -3.15 15.68 0.26
C VAL A 20 -2.69 16.28 -1.07
N GLY A 21 -3.28 15.82 -2.19
CA GLY A 21 -2.95 16.32 -3.53
C GLY A 21 -3.58 17.67 -3.88
N GLY A 22 -4.46 18.21 -3.02
CA GLY A 22 -5.21 19.43 -3.30
C GLY A 22 -6.15 19.31 -4.51
N ILE A 23 -6.69 18.11 -4.77
CA ILE A 23 -7.54 17.81 -5.92
C ILE A 23 -9.01 17.97 -5.51
N GLY A 24 -9.73 18.82 -6.24
CA GLY A 24 -11.17 18.99 -6.04
C GLY A 24 -11.99 17.89 -6.71
N VAL A 25 -13.22 17.67 -6.19
CA VAL A 25 -14.17 16.66 -6.71
C VAL A 25 -14.45 16.87 -8.20
N GLY A 26 -14.70 18.11 -8.64
CA GLY A 26 -14.93 18.40 -10.05
C GLY A 26 -13.75 18.09 -10.96
N ALA A 27 -12.50 18.24 -10.48
CA ALA A 27 -11.31 17.89 -11.25
C ALA A 27 -11.15 16.37 -11.39
N LEU A 28 -11.43 15.63 -10.31
CA LEU A 28 -11.46 14.18 -10.32
C LEU A 28 -12.52 13.66 -11.29
N TRP A 29 -13.76 14.14 -11.14
CA TRP A 29 -14.88 13.77 -12.00
C TRP A 29 -14.60 14.06 -13.48
N LEU A 30 -14.11 15.25 -13.81
CA LEU A 30 -13.80 15.60 -15.20
C LEU A 30 -12.68 14.71 -15.79
N HIS A 31 -11.76 14.23 -14.95
CA HIS A 31 -10.71 13.32 -15.40
C HIS A 31 -11.24 11.89 -15.56
N SER A 32 -12.04 11.37 -14.62
CA SER A 32 -12.67 10.04 -14.77
C SER A 32 -13.63 10.00 -15.97
N PHE A 33 -14.38 11.08 -16.23
CA PHE A 33 -15.24 11.19 -17.41
C PHE A 33 -14.45 11.08 -18.73
N ARG A 34 -13.26 11.69 -18.79
CA ARG A 34 -12.37 11.57 -19.98
C ARG A 34 -11.83 10.16 -20.18
N LEU A 35 -11.73 9.38 -19.11
CA LEU A 35 -11.33 7.97 -19.15
C LEU A 35 -12.50 7.02 -19.44
N GLY A 36 -13.72 7.54 -19.58
CA GLY A 36 -14.92 6.76 -19.89
C GLY A 36 -15.76 6.37 -18.67
N GLY A 37 -15.61 7.05 -17.53
CA GLY A 37 -16.44 6.84 -16.35
C GLY A 37 -17.86 7.35 -16.56
N GLU A 38 -18.85 6.58 -16.10
CA GLU A 38 -20.27 6.94 -16.25
C GLU A 38 -20.82 7.69 -15.03
N VAL A 39 -20.03 7.78 -13.95
CA VAL A 39 -20.43 8.40 -12.68
C VAL A 39 -20.42 9.93 -12.78
N GLY A 40 -21.51 10.55 -12.34
CA GLY A 40 -21.65 12.00 -12.26
C GLY A 40 -20.92 12.61 -11.07
N GLU A 41 -20.67 13.93 -11.12
CA GLU A 41 -19.95 14.65 -10.05
C GLU A 41 -20.58 14.46 -8.66
N VAL A 42 -21.92 14.46 -8.57
CA VAL A 42 -22.66 14.25 -7.32
C VAL A 42 -22.48 12.83 -6.78
N GLU A 43 -22.44 11.83 -7.66
CA GLU A 43 -22.24 10.44 -7.26
C GLU A 43 -20.80 10.20 -6.81
N VAL A 44 -19.82 10.88 -7.43
CA VAL A 44 -18.43 10.91 -6.94
C VAL A 44 -18.37 11.51 -5.54
N ASP A 45 -19.00 12.66 -5.31
CA ASP A 45 -19.02 13.30 -3.98
C ASP A 45 -19.69 12.40 -2.93
N ALA A 46 -20.83 11.79 -3.27
CA ALA A 46 -21.54 10.86 -2.40
C ALA A 46 -20.69 9.61 -2.08
N TYR A 47 -19.97 9.08 -3.07
CA TYR A 47 -19.05 7.97 -2.87
C TYR A 47 -17.89 8.32 -1.93
N LEU A 48 -17.27 9.50 -2.10
CA LEU A 48 -16.21 9.99 -1.21
C LEU A 48 -16.70 10.21 0.24
N HIS A 49 -17.99 10.45 0.42
CA HIS A 49 -18.65 10.55 1.73
C HIS A 49 -19.20 9.21 2.23
N GLN A 50 -18.97 8.10 1.51
CA GLN A 50 -19.50 6.77 1.80
C GLN A 50 -21.04 6.73 1.87
N ALA A 51 -21.71 7.70 1.27
CA ALA A 51 -23.17 7.80 1.18
C ALA A 51 -23.73 7.03 -0.02
N LEU A 52 -22.88 6.64 -0.98
CA LEU A 52 -23.22 5.85 -2.15
C LEU A 52 -22.15 4.78 -2.37
N GLY A 53 -22.58 3.53 -2.60
CA GLY A 53 -21.69 2.47 -3.08
C GLY A 53 -21.63 2.49 -4.61
N LEU A 54 -20.43 2.58 -5.18
CA LEU A 54 -20.22 2.48 -6.62
C LEU A 54 -19.74 1.08 -7.02
N PRO A 55 -19.99 0.63 -8.26
CA PRO A 55 -19.40 -0.62 -8.78
C PRO A 55 -17.87 -0.59 -8.73
N ARG A 56 -17.24 -1.76 -8.51
CA ARG A 56 -15.78 -1.90 -8.43
C ARG A 56 -15.03 -1.20 -9.59
N PHE A 57 -15.54 -1.36 -10.81
CA PHE A 57 -14.93 -0.72 -12.00
C PHE A 57 -14.87 0.80 -11.87
N GLU A 58 -15.98 1.43 -11.49
CA GLU A 58 -16.06 2.89 -11.33
C GLU A 58 -15.18 3.40 -10.19
N ARG A 59 -15.11 2.67 -9.06
CA ARG A 59 -14.24 3.03 -7.94
C ARG A 59 -12.75 2.96 -8.31
N ASP A 60 -12.36 1.90 -9.03
CA ASP A 60 -11.00 1.72 -9.52
C ASP A 60 -10.66 2.76 -10.59
N LEU A 61 -11.63 3.17 -11.41
CA LEU A 61 -11.44 4.25 -12.38
C LEU A 61 -11.24 5.61 -11.71
N LEU A 62 -11.98 5.91 -10.63
CA LEU A 62 -11.75 7.11 -9.81
C LEU A 62 -10.37 7.08 -9.13
N ALA A 63 -9.95 5.92 -8.62
CA ALA A 63 -8.59 5.76 -8.08
C ALA A 63 -7.52 6.00 -9.16
N HIS A 64 -7.71 5.44 -10.35
CA HIS A 64 -6.81 5.65 -11.48
C HIS A 64 -6.73 7.13 -11.87
N ALA A 65 -7.89 7.78 -12.00
CA ALA A 65 -7.97 9.20 -12.34
C ALA A 65 -7.29 10.10 -11.31
N ALA A 66 -7.44 9.79 -10.02
CA ALA A 66 -6.74 10.51 -8.95
C ALA A 66 -5.23 10.30 -9.04
N ASN A 67 -4.77 9.07 -9.30
CA ASN A 67 -3.35 8.75 -9.41
C ASN A 67 -2.69 9.50 -10.57
N GLU A 68 -3.29 9.54 -11.75
CA GLU A 68 -2.79 10.33 -12.89
C GLU A 68 -2.68 11.84 -12.55
N LEU A 69 -3.65 12.37 -11.80
CA LEU A 69 -3.60 13.76 -11.34
C LEU A 69 -2.50 13.97 -10.28
N ILE A 70 -2.17 12.95 -9.49
CA ILE A 70 -1.16 13.01 -8.44
C ILE A 70 0.25 12.83 -9.02
N ASP A 71 0.45 12.04 -10.07
CA ASP A 71 1.78 11.76 -10.66
C ASP A 71 2.56 13.02 -11.06
N HIS A 72 1.86 14.14 -11.27
CA HIS A 72 2.46 15.43 -11.58
C HIS A 72 2.75 16.30 -10.34
N ARG A 73 2.58 15.78 -9.13
CA ARG A 73 2.61 16.50 -7.85
C ARG A 73 3.18 15.62 -6.71
N PRO A 74 3.79 16.19 -5.68
CA PRO A 74 4.06 15.44 -4.46
C PRO A 74 2.73 15.08 -3.77
N GLY A 75 2.43 13.79 -3.62
CA GLY A 75 1.17 13.31 -3.02
C GLY A 75 1.19 11.83 -2.67
N ARG A 76 0.08 11.36 -2.09
CA ARG A 76 -0.16 9.94 -1.78
C ARG A 76 -1.14 9.37 -2.79
N HIS A 77 -0.80 8.26 -3.44
CA HIS A 77 -1.67 7.58 -4.37
C HIS A 77 -2.97 7.08 -3.70
N ALA A 78 -4.06 7.12 -4.46
CA ALA A 78 -5.31 6.48 -4.12
C ALA A 78 -5.21 4.97 -4.34
N PRO A 79 -5.62 4.14 -3.37
CA PRO A 79 -5.56 2.69 -3.51
C PRO A 79 -6.63 2.17 -4.48
N TYR A 80 -6.30 1.11 -5.21
CA TYR A 80 -7.25 0.30 -5.95
C TYR A 80 -7.94 -0.73 -5.05
N SER A 81 -9.09 -1.26 -5.47
CA SER A 81 -9.84 -2.28 -4.71
C SER A 81 -8.98 -3.50 -4.35
N SER A 82 -8.07 -3.92 -5.23
CA SER A 82 -7.17 -5.04 -4.98
C SER A 82 -6.14 -4.77 -3.88
N GLU A 83 -5.68 -3.53 -3.75
CA GLU A 83 -4.70 -3.14 -2.74
C GLU A 83 -5.36 -3.04 -1.36
N VAL A 84 -6.60 -2.58 -1.29
CA VAL A 84 -7.42 -2.61 -0.08
C VAL A 84 -7.59 -4.05 0.41
N VAL A 85 -7.95 -4.97 -0.49
CA VAL A 85 -8.09 -6.40 -0.18
C VAL A 85 -6.75 -7.04 0.22
N ALA A 86 -5.63 -6.60 -0.35
CA ALA A 86 -4.32 -7.12 -0.02
C ALA A 86 -3.82 -6.63 1.35
N GLY A 87 -4.11 -5.37 1.71
CA GLY A 87 -3.76 -4.80 3.02
C GLY A 87 -4.39 -5.54 4.19
N ASP A 88 -5.66 -5.95 4.05
CA ASP A 88 -6.38 -6.79 5.02
C ASP A 88 -5.71 -8.16 5.24
N ARG A 89 -5.20 -8.79 4.18
CA ARG A 89 -4.51 -10.09 4.28
C ARG A 89 -3.11 -9.98 4.88
N GLY A 90 -2.46 -8.83 4.73
CA GLY A 90 -1.12 -8.58 5.25
C GLY A 90 -1.04 -8.51 6.78
N ASP A 91 -2.14 -8.15 7.44
CA ASP A 91 -2.21 -8.05 8.90
C ASP A 91 -2.26 -9.44 9.59
N SER A 92 -2.62 -10.50 8.85
CA SER A 92 -2.66 -11.88 9.37
C SER A 92 -1.35 -12.66 9.19
N ALA A 93 -0.32 -12.09 8.54
CA ALA A 93 0.97 -12.76 8.27
C ALA A 93 2.04 -12.45 9.34
N GLY A 94 1.62 -12.33 10.60
CA GLY A 94 2.48 -12.14 11.77
C GLY A 94 2.74 -13.41 12.57
N ASP A 95 2.85 -14.59 11.93
CA ASP A 95 3.34 -15.81 12.58
C ASP A 95 4.36 -16.53 11.68
N HIS A 96 5.45 -15.83 11.39
CA HIS A 96 6.70 -16.49 11.04
C HIS A 96 7.54 -16.56 12.30
N GLY A 97 7.25 -17.60 13.10
CA GLY A 97 8.07 -18.02 14.21
C GLY A 97 9.54 -17.96 13.83
N GLY A 98 10.27 -17.12 14.55
CA GLY A 98 11.70 -16.93 14.38
C GLY A 98 12.43 -18.25 14.58
N MET A 99 12.77 -18.91 13.48
CA MET A 99 13.81 -19.93 13.49
C MET A 99 15.14 -19.18 13.51
N ALA A 100 15.59 -18.84 14.71
CA ALA A 100 16.95 -18.38 14.93
C ALA A 100 17.93 -19.46 14.43
N PRO A 101 18.90 -19.14 13.56
CA PRO A 101 20.01 -20.05 13.32
C PRO A 101 20.85 -20.09 14.60
N GLY A 102 20.82 -21.23 15.30
CA GLY A 102 21.69 -21.51 16.43
C GLY A 102 23.15 -21.46 15.98
N THR A 103 23.83 -20.39 16.33
CA THR A 103 25.28 -20.27 16.29
C THR A 103 25.83 -20.62 17.67
N ASP A 104 25.95 -21.91 17.97
CA ASP A 104 26.78 -22.36 19.08
C ASP A 104 28.17 -22.68 18.53
N GLY A 105 28.99 -21.63 18.45
CA GLY A 105 30.43 -21.78 18.48
C GLY A 105 30.84 -22.04 19.93
N ASP A 106 31.29 -23.26 20.21
CA ASP A 106 32.07 -23.55 21.40
C ASP A 106 33.54 -23.70 20.99
N GLY A 107 34.39 -22.95 21.68
CA GLY A 107 35.83 -22.91 21.48
C GLY A 107 36.56 -23.77 22.50
N THR A 108 37.86 -23.51 22.62
CA THR A 108 38.84 -24.19 23.51
C THR A 108 39.37 -25.50 22.91
N ASP A 109 40.65 -25.86 22.94
CA ASP A 109 41.85 -25.35 23.60
C ASP A 109 43.06 -26.06 22.94
N GLY A 110 44.29 -25.61 23.17
CA GLY A 110 45.44 -26.51 23.04
C GLY A 110 46.69 -25.96 22.35
N ALA A 111 47.54 -25.34 23.15
CA ALA A 111 48.90 -24.92 22.85
C ALA A 111 49.82 -26.01 22.26
N ALA A 112 50.75 -25.59 21.41
CA ALA A 112 52.14 -26.07 21.45
C ALA A 112 53.07 -25.02 20.82
N GLY A 113 53.79 -24.30 21.68
CA GLY A 113 54.96 -23.55 21.30
C GLY A 113 56.19 -24.47 21.23
N SER A 114 57.04 -24.24 20.24
CA SER A 114 58.45 -24.60 20.19
C SER A 114 59.13 -23.38 19.54
N GLY A 115 59.88 -22.54 20.26
CA GLY A 115 61.26 -22.80 20.67
C GLY A 115 62.11 -23.02 19.40
N GLY A 116 62.94 -22.11 18.90
CA GLY A 116 63.82 -21.18 19.57
C GLY A 116 65.27 -21.61 19.34
N MET A 117 65.94 -20.95 18.39
CA MET A 117 67.39 -20.67 18.29
C MET A 117 68.45 -21.79 18.17
N GLU A 118 69.50 -21.41 17.41
CA GLU A 118 70.85 -21.98 17.29
C GLU A 118 71.03 -23.32 16.56
N GLN A 119 71.83 -23.34 15.48
CA GLN A 119 73.25 -23.69 15.55
C GLN A 119 74.03 -23.15 14.32
N GLN A 120 75.04 -22.34 14.63
CA GLN A 120 76.40 -22.25 14.05
C GLN A 120 76.61 -22.30 12.53
#